data_AF-A0A7X8FFY6-F1
#
_entry.id   AF-A0A7X8FFY6-F1
#
_cell.length_a   1.000
_cell.length_b   1.000
_cell.length_c   1.000
_cell.angle_alpha   90.00
_cell.angle_beta   90.00
_cell.angle_gamma   90.00
#
_symmetry.space_group_name_H-M   'P 1'
#
loop_
_entity.id
_entity.type
_entity.pdbx_description
1 polymer ?
#
loop_
_entity_poly.entity_id
_entity_poly.type
_entity_poly.pdbx_seq_one_letter_code
_entity_poly.pdbx_strand_id
1 'polypeptide(L)'
;MGGSEQTAAFLTGIRQEKPRYVRDQFRLLQKLVAEHSQEVINEAMVYCLERKLYSAVDCRDTAVWFNQQASEAQELIAADLLSSIPDWLKVKAEKRNLATAYAHLTGGEA
;
A
#
# COMPACT_ATOMS: atom_id res chain seq x y z
N MET A 1 -5.53 13.15 19.72
CA MET A 1 -4.75 14.40 19.79
C MET A 1 -3.22 14.19 19.74
N GLY A 2 -2.69 12.97 19.54
CA GLY A 2 -1.23 12.71 19.63
C GLY A 2 -0.39 13.03 18.38
N GLY A 3 -1.01 13.24 17.22
CA GLY A 3 -0.27 13.49 15.98
C GLY A 3 0.51 14.81 15.96
N SER A 4 0.05 15.85 16.66
CA SER A 4 0.71 17.16 16.61
C SER A 4 2.01 17.21 17.41
N GLU A 5 2.08 16.53 18.55
CA GLU A 5 3.25 16.56 19.43
C GLU A 5 4.43 15.79 18.83
N GLN A 6 4.16 14.57 18.33
CA GLN A 6 5.15 13.75 17.65
C GLN A 6 5.68 14.44 16.39
N THR A 7 4.78 15.04 15.60
CA THR A 7 5.17 15.84 14.42
C THR A 7 6.06 17.01 14.82
N ALA A 8 5.69 17.76 15.86
CA ALA A 8 6.50 18.89 16.33
C ALA A 8 7.88 18.44 16.83
N ALA A 9 7.96 17.36 17.59
CA ALA A 9 9.21 16.78 18.07
C ALA A 9 10.11 16.35 16.90
N PHE A 10 9.54 15.69 15.89
CA PHE A 10 10.27 15.23 14.72
C PHE A 10 10.82 16.38 13.87
N LEU A 11 9.98 17.38 13.58
CA LEU A 11 10.39 18.57 12.84
C LEU A 11 11.45 19.38 13.59
N THR A 12 11.35 19.44 14.93
CA THR A 12 12.36 20.07 15.79
C THR A 12 13.69 19.33 15.71
N GLY A 13 13.67 17.99 15.78
CA GLY A 13 14.87 17.17 15.64
C GLY A 13 15.56 17.36 14.28
N ILE A 14 14.80 17.39 13.18
CA ILE A 14 15.34 17.66 11.83
C ILE A 14 16.03 19.03 11.79
N ARG A 15 15.41 20.05 12.39
CA ARG A 15 15.98 21.41 12.41
C ARG A 15 17.27 21.47 13.23
N GLN A 16 17.39 20.68 14.29
CA GLN A 16 18.59 20.61 15.13
C GLN A 16 19.73 19.84 14.45
N GLU A 17 19.45 18.67 13.85
CA GLU A 17 20.50 17.84 13.23
C GLU A 17 20.91 18.32 11.84
N LYS A 18 19.96 18.81 11.04
CA LYS A 18 20.20 19.16 9.63
C LYS A 18 19.78 20.61 9.32
N PRO A 19 20.29 21.62 10.05
CA PRO A 19 19.85 23.02 9.91
C PRO A 19 20.06 23.56 8.49
N ARG A 20 21.19 23.20 7.84
CA ARG A 20 21.50 23.61 6.47
C ARG A 20 20.51 23.08 5.43
N TYR A 21 19.90 21.93 5.69
CA TYR A 21 19.02 21.23 4.75
C TYR A 21 17.55 21.22 5.19
N VAL A 22 17.20 21.94 6.26
CA VAL A 22 15.87 21.89 6.88
C VAL A 22 14.74 22.18 5.89
N ARG A 23 14.95 23.15 4.98
CA ARG A 23 13.97 23.50 3.94
C ARG A 23 13.70 22.32 2.99
N ASP A 24 14.75 21.64 2.56
CA ASP A 24 14.64 20.56 1.59
C ASP A 24 14.08 19.29 2.26
N GLN A 25 14.43 19.05 3.53
CA GLN A 25 13.84 18.00 4.36
C GLN A 25 12.32 18.22 4.54
N PHE A 26 11.89 19.45 4.83
CA PHE A 26 10.46 19.77 5.00
C PHE A 26 9.69 19.70 3.68
N ARG A 27 10.29 20.14 2.57
CA ARG A 27 9.69 19.95 1.23
C ARG A 27 9.51 18.47 0.90
N LEU A 28 10.44 17.61 1.30
CA LEU A 28 10.32 16.18 1.10
C LEU A 28 9.20 15.58 1.96
N LEU A 29 9.06 15.99 3.22
CA LEU A 29 7.94 15.59 4.07
C LEU A 29 6.58 16.01 3.50
N GLN A 30 6.48 17.21 2.94
CA GLN A 30 5.25 17.68 2.29
C GLN A 30 4.83 16.78 1.11
N LYS A 31 5.80 16.31 0.32
CA LYS A 31 5.54 15.36 -0.76
C LYS A 31 5.09 14.00 -0.21
N LEU A 32 5.78 13.52 0.81
CA LEU A 32 5.46 12.27 1.53
C LEU A 32 4.00 12.23 2.00
N VAL A 33 3.52 13.32 2.62
CA VAL A 33 2.14 13.45 3.10
C VAL A 33 1.13 13.49 1.95
N ALA A 34 1.52 13.94 0.76
CA ALA A 34 0.67 13.93 -0.42
C ALA A 34 0.61 12.55 -1.11
N GLU A 35 1.66 11.74 -0.96
CA GLU A 35 1.83 10.44 -1.63
C GLU A 35 1.33 9.25 -0.79
N HIS A 36 1.31 9.38 0.54
CA HIS A 36 0.97 8.30 1.47
C HIS A 36 -0.20 8.67 2.38
N SER A 37 -0.86 7.66 2.96
CA SER A 37 -1.92 7.89 3.94
C SER A 37 -1.36 8.48 5.23
N GLN A 38 -2.19 9.26 5.93
CA GLN A 38 -1.82 9.87 7.21
C GLN A 38 -1.39 8.83 8.25
N GLU A 39 -1.99 7.64 8.23
CA GLU A 39 -1.69 6.54 9.13
C GLU A 39 -0.25 6.04 8.96
N VAL A 40 0.15 5.75 7.71
CA VAL A 40 1.49 5.29 7.37
C VAL A 40 2.54 6.34 7.72
N ILE A 41 2.23 7.62 7.49
CA ILE A 41 3.14 8.72 7.84
C ILE A 41 3.31 8.85 9.35
N ASN A 42 2.24 8.74 10.12
CA ASN A 42 2.31 8.79 11.58
C ASN A 42 3.15 7.62 12.11
N GLU A 43 2.93 6.41 11.60
CA GLU A 43 3.70 5.23 11.99
C GLU A 43 5.18 5.38 11.64
N ALA A 44 5.49 5.87 10.44
CA ALA A 44 6.86 6.18 10.03
C ALA A 44 7.52 7.23 10.93
N MET A 45 6.81 8.31 11.28
CA MET A 45 7.36 9.33 12.19
C MET A 45 7.59 8.80 13.60
N VAL A 46 6.69 7.98 14.15
CA VAL A 46 6.88 7.34 15.46
C VAL A 46 8.11 6.45 15.44
N TYR A 47 8.25 5.60 14.42
CA TYR A 47 9.41 4.74 14.25
C TYR A 47 10.72 5.55 14.17
N CYS A 48 10.73 6.62 13.39
CA CYS A 48 11.88 7.52 13.30
C CYS A 48 12.19 8.20 14.63
N LEU A 49 11.18 8.62 15.40
CA LEU A 49 11.38 9.23 16.72
C LEU A 49 11.99 8.25 17.72
N GLU A 50 11.49 7.03 17.80
CA GLU A 50 11.99 5.99 18.71
C GLU A 50 13.47 5.65 18.44
N ARG A 51 13.87 5.72 17.16
CA ARG A 51 15.24 5.42 16.71
C ARG A 51 16.12 6.65 16.56
N LYS A 52 15.61 7.84 16.87
CA LYS A 52 16.31 9.14 16.72
C LYS A 52 16.80 9.38 15.28
N LEU A 53 16.02 8.96 14.30
CA LEU A 53 16.30 9.13 12.87
C LEU A 53 15.69 10.44 12.38
N TYR A 54 16.36 11.57 12.59
CA TYR A 54 15.81 12.88 12.23
C TYR A 54 16.11 13.27 10.77
N SER A 55 15.60 12.47 9.82
CA SER A 55 15.62 12.79 8.40
C SER A 55 14.30 12.43 7.71
N ALA A 56 13.87 13.31 6.82
CA ALA A 56 12.76 13.06 5.91
C ALA A 56 13.03 11.89 4.96
N VAL A 57 14.30 11.64 4.59
CA VAL A 57 14.68 10.51 3.74
C VAL A 57 14.44 9.19 4.47
N ASP A 58 14.90 9.08 5.71
CA ASP A 58 14.68 7.89 6.54
C ASP A 58 13.18 7.67 6.80
N CYS A 59 12.43 8.75 7.03
CA CYS A 59 10.96 8.69 7.17
C CYS A 59 10.29 8.16 5.91
N ARG A 60 10.76 8.54 4.72
CA ARG A 60 10.23 8.04 3.45
C ARG A 60 10.50 6.56 3.29
N ASP A 61 11.73 6.14 3.52
CA ASP A 61 12.12 4.74 3.35
C ASP A 61 11.36 3.85 4.34
N THR A 62 11.12 4.35 5.56
CA THR A 62 10.27 3.70 6.55
C THR A 62 8.80 3.62 6.10
N ALA A 63 8.24 4.70 5.55
CA ALA A 63 6.86 4.70 5.02
C ALA A 63 6.68 3.72 3.85
N VAL A 64 7.67 3.61 2.97
CA VAL A 64 7.69 2.62 1.88
C VAL A 64 7.71 1.19 2.45
N TRP A 65 8.53 0.94 3.46
CA TRP A 65 8.61 -0.37 4.11
C TRP A 65 7.29 -0.79 4.79
N PHE A 66 6.58 0.15 5.43
CA PHE A 66 5.25 -0.12 5.99
C PHE A 66 4.21 -0.43 4.93
N ASN A 67 4.21 0.30 3.81
CA ASN A 67 3.33 -0.01 2.69
C ASN A 67 3.59 -1.39 2.08
N GLN A 68 4.87 -1.78 1.96
CA GLN A 68 5.25 -3.10 1.45
C GLN A 68 4.79 -4.22 2.37
N GLN A 69 5.01 -4.09 3.69
CA GLN A 69 4.51 -5.08 4.64
C GLN A 69 2.99 -5.19 4.67
N ALA A 70 2.28 -4.07 4.53
CA ALA A 70 0.84 -4.11 4.38
C ALA A 70 0.45 -4.90 3.12
N SER A 71 1.09 -4.66 1.97
CA SER A 71 0.79 -5.47 0.78
C SER A 71 1.10 -6.97 0.96
N GLU A 72 2.24 -7.29 1.57
CA GLU A 72 2.64 -8.68 1.81
C GLU A 72 1.67 -9.37 2.78
N ALA A 73 1.27 -8.69 3.87
CA ALA A 73 0.30 -9.19 4.83
C ALA A 73 -1.08 -9.46 4.19
N GLN A 74 -1.52 -8.58 3.29
CA GLN A 74 -2.76 -8.77 2.54
C GLN A 74 -2.68 -9.99 1.61
N GLU A 75 -1.55 -10.24 0.96
CA GLU A 75 -1.37 -11.40 0.07
C GLU A 75 -1.42 -12.73 0.81
N LEU A 76 -0.75 -12.82 1.97
CA LEU A 76 -0.78 -14.04 2.80
C LEU A 76 -2.16 -14.30 3.42
N ILE A 77 -2.90 -13.26 3.82
CA ILE A 77 -4.30 -13.41 4.26
C ILE A 77 -5.20 -13.88 3.10
N ALA A 78 -5.04 -13.30 1.90
CA ALA A 78 -5.81 -13.70 0.73
C ALA A 78 -5.54 -15.15 0.31
N ALA A 79 -4.28 -15.59 0.38
CA ALA A 79 -3.89 -16.97 0.11
C ALA A 79 -4.49 -17.95 1.15
N ASP A 80 -4.47 -17.60 2.43
CA ASP A 80 -5.08 -18.41 3.49
C ASP A 80 -6.60 -18.52 3.30
N LEU A 81 -7.28 -17.40 3.01
CA LEU A 81 -8.70 -17.40 2.67
C LEU A 81 -8.99 -18.29 1.45
N LEU A 82 -8.22 -18.19 0.37
CA LEU A 82 -8.38 -19.06 -0.81
C LEU A 82 -8.19 -20.55 -0.49
N SER A 83 -7.29 -20.87 0.44
CA SER A 83 -7.07 -22.24 0.90
C SER A 83 -8.25 -22.80 1.71
N SER A 84 -8.95 -21.92 2.44
CA SER A 84 -10.13 -22.26 3.23
C SER A 84 -11.43 -22.40 2.42
N ILE A 85 -11.44 -21.97 1.15
CA ILE A 85 -12.64 -22.04 0.31
C ILE A 85 -12.90 -23.49 -0.13
N PRO A 86 -14.07 -24.07 0.21
CA PRO A 86 -14.41 -25.43 -0.16
C PRO A 86 -14.56 -25.59 -1.68
N ASP A 87 -14.15 -26.75 -2.19
CA ASP A 87 -13.99 -27.00 -3.63
C ASP A 87 -15.28 -26.84 -4.45
N TRP A 88 -16.45 -27.06 -3.86
CA TRP A 88 -17.74 -26.89 -4.53
C TRP A 88 -18.09 -25.43 -4.84
N LEU A 89 -17.39 -24.45 -4.24
CA LEU A 89 -17.55 -23.03 -4.54
C LEU A 89 -16.65 -22.58 -5.73
N LYS A 90 -15.67 -23.40 -6.13
CA LYS A 90 -14.72 -23.11 -7.24
C LYS A 90 -15.30 -23.42 -8.63
N VAL A 91 -16.62 -23.57 -8.77
CA VAL A 91 -17.27 -23.89 -10.05
C VAL A 91 -17.22 -22.67 -10.97
N LYS A 92 -16.33 -22.70 -11.96
CA LYS A 92 -16.34 -21.75 -13.08
C LYS A 92 -17.45 -22.13 -14.05
N ALA A 93 -18.28 -21.15 -14.42
CA ALA A 93 -19.29 -21.35 -15.45
C ALA A 93 -18.60 -21.75 -16.77
N GLU A 94 -18.91 -22.95 -17.25
CA GLU A 94 -18.46 -23.41 -18.56
C GLU A 94 -19.09 -22.53 -19.65
N LYS A 95 -18.26 -21.79 -20.38
CA LYS A 95 -18.73 -21.02 -21.54
C LYS A 95 -19.14 -22.02 -22.62
N ARG A 96 -20.44 -22.26 -22.78
CA ARG A 96 -20.96 -23.07 -23.90
C ARG A 96 -20.49 -22.46 -25.23
N ASN A 97 -19.88 -23.27 -26.09
CA ASN A 97 -19.50 -22.86 -27.43
C ASN A 97 -20.75 -22.59 -28.27
N LEU A 98 -21.04 -21.32 -28.56
CA LEU A 98 -22.24 -20.90 -29.31
C LEU A 98 -22.24 -21.41 -30.77
N ALA A 99 -21.08 -21.76 -31.32
CA ALA A 99 -20.95 -22.22 -32.71
C ALA A 99 -21.74 -23.50 -33.02
N THR A 100 -21.88 -24.42 -32.05
CA THR A 100 -22.62 -25.68 -32.25
C THR A 100 -24.14 -25.46 -32.21
N ALA A 101 -24.63 -24.44 -31.49
CA ALA A 101 -26.06 -24.18 -31.35
C ALA A 101 -26.71 -23.58 -32.62
N TYR A 102 -25.93 -22.87 -33.44
CA TYR A 102 -26.43 -22.24 -34.68
C TYR A 102 -26.21 -23.09 -35.94
N ALA A 103 -25.47 -24.21 -35.86
CA ALA A 103 -25.21 -25.09 -37.00
C ALA A 103 -26.47 -25.73 -37.60
N HIS A 104 -27.57 -25.80 -36.85
CA HIS A 104 -28.86 -26.32 -37.32
C HIS A 104 -29.80 -25.25 -37.90
N LEU A 105 -29.48 -23.95 -37.75
CA LEU A 105 -30.31 -22.86 -38.29
C LEU A 105 -29.93 -22.48 -39.72
N THR A 106 -28.71 -22.76 -40.16
CA THR A 106 -28.31 -22.60 -41.56
C THR A 106 -28.35 -23.96 -42.25
N GLY A 107 -29.57 -24.43 -42.54
CA GLY A 107 -29.78 -25.53 -43.47
C GLY A 107 -29.27 -25.12 -44.86
N GLY A 108 -28.02 -25.47 -45.14
CA GLY A 108 -27.48 -25.45 -46.50
C GLY A 108 -27.83 -26.76 -47.19
N GLU A 109 -28.86 -26.76 -48.02
CA GLU A 109 -28.96 -27.74 -49.10
C GLU A 109 -27.86 -27.44 -50.13
N ALA A 110 -27.15 -28.50 -50.54
CA ALA A 110 -26.12 -28.48 -51.59
C ALA A 110 -26.75 -28.81 -52.95
#